data_AF-A0A434V4P0-F1
#
_entry.id   AF-A0A434V4P0-F1
#
_cell.length_a   1.000
_cell.length_b   1.000
_cell.length_c   1.000
_cell.angle_alpha   90.00
_cell.angle_beta   90.00
_cell.angle_gamma   90.00
#
_symmetry.space_group_name_H-M   'P 1'
#
loop_
_entity.id
_entity.type
_entity.pdbx_description
1 polymer ?
#
loop_
_entity_poly.entity_id
_entity_poly.type
_entity_poly.pdbx_seq_one_letter_code
_entity_poly.pdbx_strand_id
1 'polypeptide(L)'
;MKESVSRVRLFDGPLDLSWRHCATTSDFIADLFALRFQSSRNDYMEVRHSIGYLTNELIENAVKFRAPGEIVIEASMDSESFKLKVSNDVDGENASEFQSLLADITVGDPKDLLIQRIEANAANPDA
;
A
#
# COMPACT_ATOMS: atom_id res chain seq x y z
N MET A 1 8.43 -24.40 -3.22
CA MET A 1 9.36 -23.38 -3.76
C MET A 1 9.37 -22.25 -2.74
N LYS A 2 10.51 -21.81 -2.21
CA LYS A 2 10.53 -20.64 -1.30
C LYS A 2 10.03 -19.44 -2.10
N GLU A 3 9.01 -18.74 -1.61
CA GLU A 3 8.61 -17.46 -2.20
C GLU A 3 9.81 -16.51 -2.18
N SER A 4 10.23 -16.06 -3.36
CA SER A 4 11.23 -15.02 -3.48
C SER A 4 10.58 -13.68 -3.16
N VAL A 5 10.97 -13.08 -2.05
CA VAL A 5 10.48 -11.76 -1.62
C VAL A 5 11.39 -10.69 -2.21
N SER A 6 10.82 -9.79 -3.00
CA SER A 6 11.46 -8.55 -3.43
C SER A 6 11.33 -7.50 -2.32
N ARG A 7 12.44 -6.85 -1.96
CA ARG A 7 12.47 -5.85 -0.89
C ARG A 7 13.00 -4.51 -1.40
N VAL A 8 12.26 -3.44 -1.15
CA VAL A 8 12.64 -2.05 -1.40
C VAL A 8 12.67 -1.31 -0.06
N ARG A 9 13.62 -0.39 0.11
CA ARG A 9 13.71 0.46 1.30
C ARG A 9 13.78 1.92 0.88
N LEU A 10 12.92 2.74 1.45
CA LEU A 10 12.92 4.18 1.27
C LEU A 10 13.46 4.83 2.54
N PHE A 11 14.41 5.75 2.38
CA PHE A 11 14.98 6.51 3.48
C PHE A 11 14.60 7.97 3.31
N ASP A 12 14.09 8.58 4.39
CA ASP A 12 13.60 9.96 4.35
C ASP A 12 14.74 10.95 4.07
N GLY A 13 15.85 10.82 4.81
CA GLY A 13 17.15 11.41 4.50
C GLY A 13 17.08 12.85 3.96
N PRO A 14 17.94 13.23 2.99
CA PRO A 14 17.83 14.51 2.29
C PRO A 14 16.80 14.50 1.15
N LEU A 15 16.09 13.38 0.94
CA LEU A 15 15.17 13.19 -0.17
C LEU A 15 13.82 13.85 0.08
N ASP A 16 13.47 14.11 1.34
CA ASP A 16 12.17 14.62 1.77
C ASP A 16 11.04 13.80 1.12
N LEU A 17 10.81 12.59 1.66
CA LEU A 17 9.88 11.65 1.06
C LEU A 17 8.50 12.31 0.92
N SER A 18 7.99 12.28 -0.31
CA SER A 18 6.80 13.01 -0.75
C SER A 18 5.98 12.08 -1.64
N TRP A 19 4.75 12.51 -1.94
CA TRP A 19 3.79 11.71 -2.71
C TRP A 19 4.31 11.34 -4.10
N ARG A 20 5.18 12.16 -4.71
CA ARG A 20 5.83 11.82 -5.99
C ARG A 20 6.72 10.58 -5.88
N HIS A 21 7.39 10.41 -4.74
CA HIS A 21 8.22 9.25 -4.46
C HIS A 21 7.36 8.00 -4.23
N CYS A 22 6.15 8.15 -3.67
CA CYS A 22 5.17 7.06 -3.56
C CYS A 22 4.80 6.51 -4.95
N ALA A 23 4.35 7.39 -5.84
CA ALA A 23 3.94 7.03 -7.21
C ALA A 23 5.07 6.36 -8.00
N THR A 24 6.28 6.91 -7.92
CA THR A 24 7.44 6.34 -8.61
C THR A 24 7.78 4.92 -8.12
N THR A 25 7.68 4.71 -6.80
CA THR A 25 8.00 3.42 -6.19
C THR A 25 6.92 2.39 -6.48
N SER A 26 5.65 2.78 -6.44
CA SER A 26 4.52 1.91 -6.75
C SER A 26 4.48 1.50 -8.21
N ASP A 27 4.78 2.42 -9.14
CA ASP A 27 4.93 2.12 -10.57
C ASP A 27 6.05 1.10 -10.81
N PHE A 28 7.21 1.28 -10.17
CA PHE A 28 8.32 0.32 -10.28
C PHE A 28 7.92 -1.09 -9.81
N ILE A 29 7.24 -1.21 -8.66
CA ILE A 29 6.76 -2.50 -8.15
C ILE A 29 5.70 -3.09 -9.09
N ALA A 30 4.78 -2.28 -9.59
CA ALA A 30 3.74 -2.70 -10.52
C ALA A 30 4.34 -3.28 -11.81
N ASP A 31 5.29 -2.55 -12.42
CA ASP A 31 5.98 -3.01 -13.61
C ASP A 31 6.73 -4.32 -13.34
N LEU A 32 7.50 -4.40 -12.25
CA LEU A 32 8.27 -5.60 -11.91
C LEU A 32 7.39 -6.86 -11.80
N PHE A 33 6.25 -6.76 -11.13
CA PHE A 33 5.39 -7.92 -10.87
C PHE A 33 4.45 -8.24 -12.03
N ALA A 34 4.00 -7.23 -12.78
CA ALA A 34 3.13 -7.41 -13.94
C ALA A 34 3.87 -7.99 -15.17
N LEU A 35 5.20 -7.86 -15.26
CA LEU A 35 6.01 -8.38 -16.38
C LEU A 35 5.71 -9.84 -16.76
N ARG A 36 5.34 -10.70 -15.80
CA ARG A 36 4.99 -12.11 -16.08
C ARG A 36 3.71 -12.28 -16.91
N PHE A 37 2.86 -11.26 -16.98
CA PHE A 37 1.60 -11.24 -17.73
C PHE A 37 1.74 -10.55 -19.09
N GLN A 38 2.95 -10.14 -19.50
CA GLN A 38 3.19 -9.38 -20.73
C GLN A 38 2.73 -10.08 -22.02
N SER A 39 2.47 -11.39 -21.98
CA SER A 39 1.91 -12.15 -23.11
C SER A 39 0.47 -11.73 -23.47
N SER A 40 -0.29 -11.19 -22.51
CA SER A 40 -1.60 -10.57 -22.74
C SER A 40 -1.52 -9.11 -22.34
N ARG A 41 -1.74 -8.22 -23.32
CA ARG A 41 -1.74 -6.78 -23.04
C ARG A 41 -2.80 -6.39 -22.01
N ASN A 42 -3.98 -7.02 -22.06
CA ASN A 42 -5.07 -6.71 -21.15
C ASN A 42 -4.72 -7.15 -19.72
N ASP A 43 -4.28 -8.40 -19.56
CA ASP A 43 -3.90 -8.95 -18.24
C ASP A 43 -2.73 -8.16 -17.65
N TYR A 44 -1.73 -7.82 -18.47
CA TYR A 44 -0.63 -6.96 -18.07
C TYR A 44 -1.13 -5.61 -17.53
N MET A 45 -2.00 -4.92 -18.27
CA MET A 45 -2.52 -3.61 -17.88
C MET A 45 -3.37 -3.69 -16.61
N GLU A 46 -4.24 -4.69 -16.50
CA GLU A 46 -5.12 -4.89 -15.35
C GLU A 46 -4.32 -5.22 -14.07
N VAL A 47 -3.38 -6.16 -14.16
CA VAL A 47 -2.52 -6.54 -13.04
C VAL A 47 -1.61 -5.38 -12.63
N ARG A 48 -0.97 -4.71 -13.60
CA ARG A 48 -0.13 -3.54 -13.35
C ARG A 48 -0.93 -2.45 -12.63
N HIS A 49 -2.12 -2.12 -13.11
CA HIS A 49 -2.97 -1.11 -12.49
C HIS A 49 -3.35 -1.50 -11.06
N SER A 50 -3.77 -2.75 -10.84
CA SER A 50 -4.20 -3.24 -9.52
C SER A 50 -3.04 -3.24 -8.51
N ILE A 51 -1.86 -3.71 -8.91
CA ILE A 51 -0.66 -3.70 -8.06
C ILE A 51 -0.20 -2.27 -7.80
N GLY A 52 -0.16 -1.42 -8.84
CA GLY A 52 0.28 -0.03 -8.73
C GLY A 52 -0.62 0.75 -7.77
N TYR A 53 -1.94 0.63 -7.93
CA TYR A 53 -2.91 1.26 -7.05
C TYR A 53 -2.74 0.80 -5.60
N LEU A 54 -2.82 -0.50 -5.33
CA LEU A 54 -2.67 -1.05 -3.98
C LEU A 54 -1.34 -0.63 -3.33
N THR A 55 -0.25 -0.70 -4.09
CA THR A 55 1.09 -0.34 -3.60
C THR A 55 1.19 1.15 -3.30
N ASN A 56 0.62 1.99 -4.15
CA ASN A 56 0.64 3.44 -3.94
C ASN A 56 -0.09 3.84 -2.66
N GLU A 57 -1.32 3.35 -2.46
CA GLU A 57 -2.13 3.67 -1.28
C GLU A 57 -1.42 3.26 0.04
N LEU A 58 -0.79 2.07 0.07
CA LEU A 58 -0.07 1.63 1.26
C LEU A 58 1.23 2.42 1.50
N ILE A 59 1.95 2.80 0.44
CA ILE A 59 3.15 3.64 0.59
C ILE A 59 2.77 5.06 1.02
N GLU A 60 1.70 5.64 0.46
CA GLU A 60 1.20 6.96 0.88
C GLU A 60 0.81 6.98 2.35
N ASN A 61 0.13 5.95 2.84
CA ASN A 61 -0.17 5.81 4.26
C ASN A 61 1.11 5.72 5.10
N ALA A 62 2.07 4.89 4.69
CA ALA A 62 3.34 4.79 5.40
C ALA A 62 4.11 6.12 5.43
N VAL A 63 4.13 6.86 4.32
CA VAL A 63 4.76 8.19 4.25
C VAL A 63 4.01 9.20 5.12
N LYS A 64 2.67 9.18 5.13
CA LYS A 64 1.84 10.12 5.89
C LYS A 64 2.03 9.99 7.40
N PHE A 65 2.13 8.77 7.93
CA PHE A 65 2.14 8.50 9.37
C PHE A 65 3.53 8.15 9.93
N ARG A 66 4.61 8.28 9.14
CA ARG A 66 5.96 7.86 9.57
C ARG A 66 6.51 8.67 10.74
N ALA A 67 7.19 7.97 11.65
CA ALA A 67 8.27 8.52 12.45
C ALA A 67 9.57 8.57 11.62
N PRO A 68 10.60 9.34 12.03
CA PRO A 68 11.90 9.34 11.35
C PRO A 68 12.50 7.93 11.27
N GLY A 69 12.74 7.42 10.06
CA GLY A 69 13.20 6.05 9.86
C GLY A 69 13.17 5.59 8.41
N GLU A 70 13.23 4.27 8.21
CA GLU A 70 13.06 3.62 6.90
C GLU A 70 11.60 3.17 6.70
N ILE A 71 11.12 3.26 5.46
CA ILE A 71 9.92 2.58 5.01
C ILE A 71 10.36 1.34 4.24
N VAL A 72 9.95 0.17 4.70
CA VAL A 72 10.28 -1.13 4.09
C VAL A 72 9.09 -1.64 3.32
N ILE A 73 9.29 -1.96 2.05
CA ILE A 73 8.29 -2.54 1.17
C ILE A 73 8.76 -3.94 0.78
N GLU A 74 7.94 -4.94 1.09
CA GLU A 74 8.19 -6.34 0.80
C GLU A 74 7.06 -6.86 -0.10
N ALA A 75 7.41 -7.36 -1.28
CA ALA A 75 6.45 -7.88 -2.23
C ALA A 75 6.85 -9.28 -2.68
N SER A 76 5.87 -10.18 -2.77
CA SER A 76 6.04 -11.50 -3.38
C SER A 76 4.82 -11.81 -4.25
N MET A 77 4.99 -12.77 -5.16
CA MET A 77 3.85 -13.27 -5.92
C MET A 77 4.08 -14.74 -6.22
N ASP A 78 3.10 -15.55 -5.85
CA ASP A 78 3.03 -16.97 -6.18
C ASP A 78 2.13 -17.19 -7.40
N SER A 79 1.66 -18.41 -7.63
CA SER A 79 0.81 -18.75 -8.78
C SER A 79 -0.60 -18.17 -8.69
N GLU A 80 -1.06 -17.78 -7.50
CA GLU A 80 -2.46 -17.43 -7.25
C GLU A 80 -2.62 -16.01 -6.68
N SER A 81 -1.58 -15.47 -6.03
CA SER A 81 -1.69 -14.25 -5.25
C SER A 81 -0.46 -13.36 -5.34
N PHE A 82 -0.72 -12.06 -5.36
CA PHE A 82 0.26 -11.02 -5.04
C PHE A 82 0.15 -10.70 -3.56
N LYS A 83 1.29 -10.66 -2.87
CA LYS A 83 1.39 -10.32 -1.45
C LYS A 83 2.26 -9.09 -1.30
N LEU A 84 1.77 -8.12 -0.54
CA LEU A 84 2.46 -6.87 -0.27
C LEU A 84 2.44 -6.62 1.24
N LYS A 85 3.58 -6.20 1.76
CA LYS A 85 3.73 -5.69 3.11
C LYS A 85 4.51 -4.39 3.06
N VAL A 86 3.94 -3.35 3.65
CA VAL A 86 4.61 -2.06 3.87
C VAL A 86 4.78 -1.91 5.37
N SER A 87 5.94 -1.42 5.81
CA SER A 87 6.24 -1.22 7.23
C SER A 87 7.01 0.07 7.43
N ASN A 88 6.63 0.82 8.44
CA ASN A 88 7.27 2.05 8.86
C ASN A 88 7.16 2.15 10.38
N ASP A 89 8.07 2.92 10.98
CA ASP A 89 7.92 3.31 12.38
C ASP A 89 6.82 4.38 12.50
N VAL A 90 6.08 4.35 13.60
CA VAL A 90 5.00 5.29 13.95
C VAL A 90 5.09 5.59 15.44
N ASP A 91 4.54 6.73 15.89
CA ASP A 91 4.39 6.98 17.32
C ASP A 91 3.28 6.11 17.95
N GLY A 92 3.27 6.05 19.29
CA GLY A 92 2.37 5.17 20.04
C GLY A 92 0.89 5.54 19.93
N GLU A 93 0.56 6.81 19.70
CA GLU A 93 -0.83 7.28 19.55
C GLU A 93 -1.38 6.82 18.21
N ASN A 94 -0.68 7.16 17.12
CA ASN A 94 -1.00 6.72 15.76
C ASN A 94 -1.03 5.17 15.65
N ALA A 95 -0.11 4.46 16.32
CA ALA A 95 -0.13 3.00 16.36
C ALA A 95 -1.41 2.45 17.01
N SER A 96 -1.86 3.05 18.11
CA SER A 96 -3.04 2.60 18.86
C SER A 96 -4.31 2.85 18.06
N GLU A 97 -4.44 4.04 17.46
CA GLU A 97 -5.57 4.38 16.59
C GLU A 97 -5.64 3.45 15.37
N PHE A 98 -4.49 3.16 14.75
CA PHE A 98 -4.44 2.25 13.61
C PHE A 98 -4.85 0.82 13.98
N GLN A 99 -4.46 0.32 15.16
CA GLN A 99 -4.88 -1.00 15.64
C GLN A 99 -6.39 -1.08 15.87
N SER A 100 -7.00 -0.03 16.43
CA SER A 100 -8.46 0.05 16.55
C SER A 100 -9.14 0.05 15.19
N LEU A 101 -8.64 0.85 14.23
CA LEU A 101 -9.18 0.86 12.87
C LEU A 101 -9.04 -0.52 12.21
N LEU A 102 -7.90 -1.20 12.36
CA LEU A 102 -7.71 -2.55 11.81
C LEU A 102 -8.71 -3.56 12.39
N ALA A 103 -9.01 -3.48 13.68
CA ALA A 103 -10.02 -4.32 14.31
C ALA A 103 -11.42 -4.07 13.69
N ASP A 104 -11.75 -2.81 13.40
CA ASP A 104 -13.03 -2.47 12.79
C ASP A 104 -13.11 -2.91 11.32
N ILE A 105 -12.08 -2.65 10.50
CA ILE A 105 -12.13 -2.98 9.06
C ILE A 105 -12.11 -4.50 8.78
N THR A 106 -11.64 -5.30 9.75
CA THR A 106 -11.60 -6.76 9.63
C THR A 106 -12.90 -7.43 10.06
N VAL A 107 -13.85 -6.65 10.59
CA VAL A 107 -15.16 -7.13 11.05
C VAL A 107 -16.25 -6.60 10.12
N GLY A 108 -16.73 -7.46 9.21
CA GLY A 108 -17.86 -7.15 8.32
C GLY A 108 -17.53 -7.31 6.83
N ASP A 109 -18.46 -6.90 5.97
CA ASP A 109 -18.23 -6.86 4.52
C ASP A 109 -17.48 -5.57 4.13
N PRO A 110 -16.33 -5.66 3.44
CA PRO A 110 -15.53 -4.49 3.06
C PRO A 110 -16.29 -3.45 2.23
N LYS A 111 -17.30 -3.84 1.45
CA LYS A 111 -18.08 -2.91 0.62
C LYS A 111 -18.99 -2.05 1.48
N ASP A 112 -19.65 -2.64 2.46
CA ASP A 112 -20.53 -1.91 3.37
C ASP A 112 -19.71 -0.93 4.22
N LEU A 113 -18.56 -1.37 4.73
CA LEU A 113 -17.63 -0.52 5.47
C LEU A 113 -17.11 0.65 4.63
N LEU A 114 -16.81 0.42 3.35
CA LEU A 114 -16.41 1.47 2.42
C LEU A 114 -17.52 2.52 2.22
N ILE A 115 -18.76 2.08 2.01
CA ILE A 115 -19.91 2.98 1.83
C ILE A 115 -20.10 3.84 3.09
N GLN A 116 -20.12 3.21 4.27
CA GLN A 116 -20.25 3.92 5.55
C GLN A 116 -19.14 4.96 5.73
N ARG A 117 -17.90 4.63 5.35
CA ARG A 117 -16.78 5.56 5.44
C ARG A 117 -16.92 6.75 4.49
N ILE A 118 -17.39 6.52 3.26
CA ILE A 118 -17.67 7.59 2.30
C ILE A 118 -18.76 8.52 2.83
N GLU A 119 -19.85 7.96 3.38
CA GLU A 119 -20.95 8.73 3.97
C GLU A 119 -20.49 9.55 5.19
N ALA A 120 -19.68 8.96 6.07
CA ALA A 120 -19.12 9.65 7.23
C ALA A 120 -18.21 10.83 6.83
N ASN A 121 -17.31 10.61 5.86
CA ASN A 121 -16.43 11.67 5.35
C ASN A 121 -17.23 12.80 4.66
N ALA A 122 -18.32 12.47 3.95
CA ALA A 122 -19.20 13.47 3.34
C ALA A 122 -20.02 14.27 4.38
N ALA A 123 -20.41 13.63 5.48
CA ALA A 123 -21.14 14.27 6.57
C ALA A 123 -20.23 15.16 7.45
N ASN A 124 -18.93 14.90 7.48
CA ASN A 124 -17.96 15.68 8.23
C ASN A 124 -16.68 15.95 7.40
N PRO A 125 -16.73 16.89 6.43
CA PRO A 125 -15.66 17.12 5.47
C PRO A 125 -14.38 17.75 6.06
N ASP A 126 -14.44 18.27 7.28
CA ASP A 126 -13.34 18.98 7.96
C ASP A 126 -12.66 18.15 9.07
N ALA A 127 -13.00 16.86 9.21
CA ALA A 127 -12.42 15.95 10.22
C ALA A 127 -11.09 15.32 9.78
#